data_AF-A0A536X4T5-F1
#
_entry.id   AF-A0A536X4T5-F1
#
_cell.length_a   1.000
_cell.length_b   1.000
_cell.length_c   1.000
_cell.angle_alpha   90.00
_cell.angle_beta   90.00
_cell.angle_gamma   90.00
#
_symmetry.space_group_name_H-M   'P 1'
#
loop_
_entity.id
_entity.type
_entity.pdbx_description
1 polymer ?
#
loop_
_entity_poly.entity_id
_entity_poly.type
_entity_poly.pdbx_seq_one_letter_code
_entity_poly.pdbx_strand_id
1 'polypeptide(L)'
;MFYVNKGSLAAEPFASLDVDDVSGFGPEITTIRRPKVGIYRFFLHNFSQSFDPGMTGSPTRVELNYLGRTVAFSPPAGEGTNLYWHLFDLEVGADCSMTLFRYNRFRADEPANPNTGTSAQFCVPS
;
A
#
# COMPACT_ATOMS: atom_id res chain seq x y z
N MET A 1 6.66 15.44 0.38
CA MET A 1 5.95 14.20 0.70
C MET A 1 4.56 14.30 0.09
N PHE A 2 4.38 13.81 -1.15
CA PHE A 2 3.07 13.84 -1.81
C PHE A 2 2.95 12.78 -2.92
N TYR A 3 1.75 12.20 -2.97
CA TYR A 3 1.11 11.44 -4.05
C TYR A 3 1.29 9.92 -4.06
N VAL A 4 0.54 9.25 -3.19
CA VAL A 4 -0.04 7.94 -3.53
C VAL A 4 -0.74 8.08 -4.87
N ASN A 5 -0.38 7.22 -5.81
CA ASN A 5 -1.18 6.94 -7.00
C ASN A 5 -2.59 6.62 -6.48
N LYS A 6 -3.51 7.59 -6.57
CA LYS A 6 -4.91 7.40 -6.21
C LYS A 6 -5.42 6.34 -7.16
N GLY A 7 -5.39 5.08 -6.72
CA GLY A 7 -5.95 3.99 -7.48
C GLY A 7 -7.35 4.38 -7.93
N SER A 8 -7.64 4.10 -9.18
CA SER A 8 -8.88 4.52 -9.79
C SER A 8 -10.03 3.71 -9.19
N LEU A 9 -11.17 4.33 -8.84
CA LEU A 9 -12.42 3.59 -8.57
C LEU A 9 -13.05 3.05 -9.87
N ALA A 10 -12.56 3.48 -11.02
CA ALA A 10 -13.08 3.15 -12.35
C ALA A 10 -12.18 2.18 -13.13
N ALA A 11 -10.95 1.94 -12.69
CA ALA A 11 -9.99 1.02 -13.29
C ALA A 11 -9.07 0.43 -12.20
N GLU A 12 -8.42 -0.70 -12.50
CA GLU A 12 -7.53 -1.37 -11.54
C GLU A 12 -6.48 -0.41 -10.95
N PRO A 13 -6.15 -0.50 -9.65
CA PRO A 13 -6.56 -1.53 -8.69
C PRO A 13 -7.80 -1.21 -7.80
N PHE A 14 -8.74 -0.35 -8.20
CA PHE A 14 -9.96 -0.08 -7.40
C PHE A 14 -9.67 0.36 -5.95
N ALA A 15 -8.54 1.03 -5.72
CA ALA A 15 -8.09 1.49 -4.41
C ALA A 15 -8.08 3.03 -4.38
N SER A 16 -9.17 3.65 -3.95
CA SER A 16 -9.21 5.11 -3.77
C SER A 16 -8.76 5.51 -2.38
N LEU A 17 -7.87 6.49 -2.34
CA LEU A 17 -7.68 7.37 -1.19
C LEU A 17 -8.98 8.13 -0.93
N ASP A 18 -9.36 8.27 0.35
CA ASP A 18 -10.61 8.95 0.75
C ASP A 18 -10.37 10.32 1.41
N VAL A 19 -9.14 10.74 1.72
CA VAL A 19 -8.92 12.09 2.27
C VAL A 19 -7.60 12.69 1.83
N ASP A 20 -7.71 13.83 1.16
CA ASP A 20 -6.62 14.70 0.74
C ASP A 20 -6.44 15.77 1.83
N ASP A 21 -5.51 15.60 2.76
CA ASP A 21 -5.03 16.73 3.56
C ASP A 21 -3.58 17.03 3.19
N VAL A 22 -3.44 18.11 2.44
CA VAL A 22 -2.19 18.71 1.93
C VAL A 22 -1.44 19.48 3.01
N SER A 23 -1.97 19.56 4.24
CA SER A 23 -1.52 20.54 5.24
C SER A 23 -1.17 20.00 6.64
N GLY A 24 -1.31 18.70 6.92
CA GLY A 24 -1.12 18.16 8.28
C GLY A 24 -0.35 16.84 8.36
N PHE A 25 0.45 16.67 9.42
CA PHE A 25 1.04 15.39 9.86
C PHE A 25 -0.06 14.44 10.41
N GLY A 26 -1.08 14.18 9.61
CA GLY A 26 -2.22 13.34 9.96
C GLY A 26 -2.11 11.94 9.32
N PRO A 27 -2.74 10.92 9.91
CA PRO A 27 -2.80 9.58 9.32
C PRO A 27 -3.58 9.60 7.99
N GLU A 28 -2.94 9.20 6.89
CA GLU A 28 -3.59 8.96 5.60
C GLU A 28 -4.39 7.64 5.66
N ILE A 29 -5.71 7.71 5.47
CA ILE A 29 -6.59 6.54 5.53
C ILE A 29 -6.96 6.09 4.12
N THR A 30 -6.56 4.87 3.74
CA THR A 30 -7.01 4.20 2.51
C THR A 30 -8.04 3.12 2.86
N THR A 31 -9.25 3.21 2.30
CA THR A 31 -10.31 2.20 2.52
C THR A 31 -10.62 1.45 1.23
N ILE A 32 -10.43 0.12 1.22
CA ILE A 32 -10.83 -0.74 0.10
C ILE A 32 -12.23 -1.31 0.39
N ARG A 33 -13.21 -1.00 -0.47
CA ARG A 33 -14.57 -1.55 -0.39
C ARG A 33 -14.80 -2.51 -1.56
N ARG A 34 -15.25 -3.73 -1.28
CA ARG A 34 -15.55 -4.81 -2.26
C ARG A 34 -14.32 -5.23 -3.09
N PRO A 35 -13.33 -5.89 -2.46
CA PRO A 35 -12.14 -6.31 -3.17
C PRO A 35 -12.47 -7.33 -4.27
N LYS A 36 -11.79 -7.19 -5.40
CA LYS A 36 -11.77 -8.16 -6.49
C LYS A 36 -10.64 -9.16 -6.26
N VAL A 37 -10.71 -10.30 -6.93
CA VAL A 37 -9.63 -11.28 -6.97
C VAL A 37 -8.38 -10.59 -7.51
N GLY A 38 -7.25 -10.78 -6.83
CA GLY A 38 -5.98 -10.18 -7.21
C GLY A 38 -5.12 -9.77 -6.02
N ILE A 39 -3.98 -9.16 -6.32
CA ILE A 39 -2.98 -8.75 -5.34
C ILE A 39 -3.02 -7.25 -5.12
N TYR A 40 -3.33 -6.83 -3.91
CA TYR A 40 -3.29 -5.43 -3.48
C TYR A 40 -1.93 -5.13 -2.87
N ARG A 41 -1.07 -4.45 -3.63
CA ARG A 41 0.27 -4.08 -3.20
C ARG A 41 0.30 -2.68 -2.60
N PHE A 42 0.88 -2.55 -1.41
CA PHE A 42 1.03 -1.27 -0.73
C PHE A 42 2.50 -0.92 -0.46
N PHE A 43 2.90 0.28 -0.87
CA PHE A 43 4.23 0.83 -0.68
C PHE A 43 4.17 2.35 -0.53
N LEU A 44 5.15 2.92 0.17
CA LEU A 44 5.38 4.36 0.21
C LEU A 44 6.49 4.73 -0.79
N HIS A 45 6.37 5.92 -1.37
CA HIS A 45 7.36 6.52 -2.26
C HIS A 45 7.81 7.88 -1.71
N ASN A 46 9.11 8.05 -1.51
CA ASN A 46 9.73 9.31 -1.16
C ASN A 46 9.89 10.21 -2.39
N PHE A 47 8.80 10.86 -2.80
CA PHE A 47 8.80 11.80 -3.93
C PHE A 47 9.72 13.01 -3.77
N SER A 48 9.97 13.43 -2.53
CA SER A 48 10.91 14.52 -2.25
C SER A 48 12.37 14.15 -2.50
N GLN A 49 12.69 12.85 -2.55
CA GLN A 49 14.05 12.32 -2.63
C GLN A 49 14.97 12.88 -1.53
N SER A 50 14.39 13.35 -0.42
CA SER A 50 15.11 13.83 0.75
C SER A 50 15.23 12.70 1.78
N PHE A 51 16.42 12.53 2.33
CA PHE A 51 16.72 11.53 3.35
C PHE A 51 17.08 12.17 4.69
N ASP A 52 16.77 13.46 4.86
CA ASP A 52 17.03 14.25 6.06
C ASP A 52 15.79 15.05 6.51
N PRO A 53 14.94 14.50 7.40
CA PRO A 53 14.88 13.09 7.77
C PRO A 53 14.24 12.25 6.65
N GLY A 54 14.79 11.07 6.39
CA GLY A 54 14.18 10.06 5.51
C GLY A 54 12.94 9.42 6.14
N MET A 55 12.40 8.40 5.49
CA MET A 55 11.28 7.61 6.02
C MET A 55 11.63 6.99 7.38
N THR A 56 12.87 6.51 7.56
CA THR A 56 13.35 5.92 8.82
C THR A 56 13.51 6.96 9.93
N GLY A 57 13.94 8.17 9.59
CA GLY A 57 14.13 9.27 10.54
C GLY A 57 12.83 10.00 10.89
N SER A 58 11.80 9.82 10.08
CA SER A 58 10.46 10.34 10.31
C SER A 58 9.64 9.39 11.19
N PRO A 59 8.65 9.87 11.96
CA PRO A 59 7.73 9.02 12.72
C PRO A 59 6.70 8.33 11.80
N THR A 60 7.14 7.84 10.64
CA THR A 60 6.26 7.22 9.64
C THR A 60 5.72 5.90 10.17
N ARG A 61 4.40 5.73 10.10
CA ARG A 61 3.70 4.53 10.54
C ARG A 61 2.49 4.27 9.65
N VAL A 62 2.30 3.01 9.29
CA VAL A 62 1.14 2.57 8.51
C VAL A 62 0.39 1.50 9.28
N GLU A 63 -0.92 1.64 9.36
CA GLU A 63 -1.82 0.63 9.91
C GLU A 63 -2.71 0.03 8.83
N LEU A 64 -2.69 -1.30 8.72
CA LEU A 64 -3.63 -2.07 7.93
C LEU A 64 -4.71 -2.66 8.84
N ASN A 65 -5.96 -2.32 8.58
CA ASN A 65 -7.12 -2.98 9.18
C ASN A 65 -7.75 -3.93 8.16
N TYR A 66 -7.69 -5.24 8.41
CA TYR A 66 -8.25 -6.26 7.51
C TYR A 66 -8.82 -7.43 8.31
N LEU A 67 -10.01 -7.94 7.93
CA LEU A 67 -10.68 -9.05 8.62
C LEU A 67 -10.78 -8.88 10.15
N GLY A 68 -11.03 -7.66 10.63
CA GLY A 68 -11.09 -7.36 12.07
C GLY A 68 -9.75 -7.40 12.80
N ARG A 69 -8.62 -7.50 12.08
CA ARG A 69 -7.26 -7.48 12.60
C ARG A 69 -6.57 -6.18 12.21
N THR A 70 -5.81 -5.62 13.15
CA THR A 70 -4.95 -4.46 12.92
C THR A 70 -3.50 -4.91 12.84
N VAL A 71 -2.80 -4.47 11.80
CA VAL A 71 -1.36 -4.73 11.58
C VAL A 71 -0.66 -3.41 11.37
N ALA A 72 0.36 -3.13 12.19
CA ALA A 72 1.17 -1.93 12.06
C ALA A 72 2.50 -2.23 11.35
N PHE A 73 2.97 -1.25 10.59
CA PHE A 73 4.27 -1.25 9.93
C PHE A 73 5.02 0.04 10.27
N SER A 74 6.32 -0.12 10.54
CA SER A 74 7.27 0.97 10.71
C SER A 74 8.46 0.72 9.80
N PRO A 75 9.08 1.78 9.24
CA PRO A 75 10.23 1.64 8.35
C PRO A 75 11.33 0.82 9.04
N PRO A 76 11.90 -0.20 8.37
CA PRO A 76 13.03 -0.93 8.90
C PRO A 76 14.28 -0.04 8.92
N ALA A 77 15.40 -0.53 9.46
CA ALA A 77 16.69 0.10 9.22
C ALA A 77 17.14 -0.12 7.75
N GLY A 78 18.12 0.67 7.29
CA GLY A 78 18.77 0.46 5.98
C GLY A 78 18.09 1.16 4.80
N GLU A 79 17.48 2.33 5.02
CA GLU A 79 16.91 3.14 3.94
C GLU A 79 17.92 3.53 2.88
N GLY A 80 19.13 3.96 3.28
CA GLY A 80 20.15 4.42 2.33
C GLY A 80 19.57 5.49 1.40
N THR A 81 19.63 5.24 0.09
CA THR A 81 19.03 6.09 -0.95
C THR A 81 17.80 5.44 -1.62
N ASN A 82 17.19 4.45 -0.97
CA ASN A 82 16.03 3.76 -1.51
C ASN A 82 14.81 4.67 -1.50
N LEU A 83 14.19 4.86 -2.66
CA LEU A 83 13.05 5.75 -2.81
C LEU A 83 11.73 5.11 -2.35
N TYR A 84 11.67 3.79 -2.27
CA TYR A 84 10.44 3.06 -2.00
C TYR A 84 10.54 2.22 -0.74
N TRP A 85 9.47 2.18 0.04
CA TRP A 85 9.29 1.23 1.13
C TRP A 85 8.11 0.33 0.79
N HIS A 86 8.36 -0.96 0.52
CA HIS A 86 7.33 -1.95 0.22
C HIS A 86 6.86 -2.62 1.51
N LEU A 87 5.61 -2.40 1.89
CA LEU A 87 5.07 -2.83 3.17
C LEU A 87 4.52 -4.26 3.08
N PHE A 88 3.52 -4.46 2.23
CA PHE A 88 2.81 -5.72 2.11
C PHE A 88 2.15 -5.89 0.74
N ASP A 89 1.83 -7.14 0.42
CA ASP A 89 0.84 -7.50 -0.58
C ASP A 89 -0.32 -8.21 0.14
N LEU A 90 -1.55 -7.84 -0.17
CA LEU A 90 -2.77 -8.50 0.29
C LEU A 90 -3.39 -9.23 -0.91
N GLU A 91 -3.30 -10.55 -0.92
CA GLU A 91 -3.92 -11.39 -1.94
C GLU A 91 -5.37 -11.66 -1.58
N VAL A 92 -6.26 -11.49 -2.57
CA VAL A 92 -7.68 -11.81 -2.48
C VAL A 92 -7.96 -12.97 -3.42
N GLY A 93 -8.33 -14.12 -2.84
CA GLY A 93 -8.65 -15.34 -3.56
C GLY A 93 -10.04 -15.32 -4.21
N ALA A 94 -10.26 -16.26 -5.12
CA ALA A 94 -11.54 -16.44 -5.80
C ALA A 94 -12.70 -16.75 -4.84
N ASP A 95 -12.41 -17.38 -3.71
CA ASP A 95 -13.33 -17.75 -2.62
C ASP A 95 -13.54 -16.61 -1.59
N CYS A 96 -13.06 -15.41 -1.89
CA CYS A 96 -13.00 -14.26 -0.97
C CYS A 96 -12.08 -14.44 0.24
N SER A 97 -11.19 -15.44 0.23
CA SER A 97 -10.10 -15.52 1.21
C SER A 97 -9.15 -14.33 1.04
N MET A 98 -8.58 -13.85 2.15
CA MET A 98 -7.58 -12.78 2.14
C MET A 98 -6.32 -13.22 2.84
N THR A 99 -5.19 -13.17 2.13
CA THR A 99 -3.87 -13.57 2.62
C THR A 99 -2.92 -12.39 2.63
N LEU A 100 -2.34 -12.09 3.79
CA LEU A 100 -1.39 -10.98 3.96
C LEU A 100 0.05 -11.48 3.84
N PHE A 101 0.77 -11.01 2.82
CA PHE A 101 2.21 -11.19 2.66
C PHE A 101 2.95 -9.93 3.13
N ARG A 102 3.70 -10.05 4.23
CA ARG A 102 4.47 -8.93 4.77
C ARG A 102 5.86 -8.91 4.15
N TYR A 103 6.27 -7.76 3.62
CA TYR A 103 7.61 -7.57 3.08
C TYR A 103 8.46 -6.63 3.93
N ASN A 104 7.87 -5.52 4.38
CA ASN A 104 8.49 -4.49 5.20
C ASN A 104 9.96 -4.20 4.85
N ARG A 105 10.22 -3.78 3.61
CA ARG A 105 11.60 -3.60 3.09
C ARG A 105 11.72 -2.40 2.16
N PHE A 106 12.90 -1.81 2.13
CA PHE A 106 13.23 -0.77 1.16
C PHE A 106 13.51 -1.34 -0.23
N ARG A 107 13.29 -0.50 -1.26
CA ARG A 107 13.60 -0.78 -2.66
C ARG A 107 14.07 0.49 -3.37
N ALA A 108 15.03 0.31 -4.28
CA ALA A 108 15.51 1.37 -5.15
C ALA A 108 14.47 1.68 -6.24
N ASP A 109 13.84 0.64 -6.78
CA ASP A 109 12.86 0.73 -7.87
C ASP A 109 11.41 0.61 -7.38
N GLU A 110 10.49 1.21 -8.14
CA GLU A 110 9.07 1.12 -7.89
C GLU A 110 8.60 -0.34 -7.92
N PRO A 111 7.86 -0.82 -6.90
CA PRO A 111 7.26 -2.13 -6.95
C PRO A 111 6.29 -2.27 -8.14
N ALA A 112 6.60 -3.19 -9.07
CA ALA A 112 5.79 -3.42 -10.26
C ALA A 112 4.33 -3.79 -9.94
N ASN A 113 3.42 -3.54 -10.89
CA ASN A 113 2.03 -3.98 -10.79
C ASN A 113 1.97 -5.53 -10.74
N PRO A 114 1.46 -6.14 -9.65
CA PRO A 114 1.41 -7.60 -9.53
C PRO A 114 0.29 -8.26 -10.35
N ASN A 115 -0.65 -7.50 -10.91
CA ASN A 115 -1.83 -7.99 -11.63
C ASN A 115 -1.74 -7.76 -13.14
N THR A 116 -0.53 -7.64 -13.70
CA THR A 116 -0.36 -7.43 -15.15
C THR A 116 -0.91 -8.61 -15.95
N GLY A 117 -1.86 -8.34 -16.83
CA GLY A 117 -2.45 -9.35 -17.71
C GLY A 117 -3.55 -10.20 -17.06
N THR A 118 -3.96 -9.89 -15.81
CA THR A 118 -5.12 -10.53 -15.19
C THR A 118 -6.39 -9.74 -15.48
N SER A 119 -7.52 -10.44 -15.65
CA SER A 119 -8.83 -9.78 -15.77
C SER A 119 -9.48 -9.63 -14.40
N ALA A 120 -9.92 -8.42 -14.07
CA ALA A 120 -10.55 -8.12 -12.79
C ALA A 120 -11.87 -8.90 -12.57
N GLN A 121 -11.86 -9.87 -11.66
CA GLN A 121 -13.04 -10.67 -11.30
C GLN A 121 -13.48 -10.43 -9.86
N PHE A 122 -14.79 -10.45 -9.58
CA PHE A 122 -15.27 -10.48 -8.21
C PHE A 122 -15.00 -11.84 -7.58
N CYS A 123 -14.61 -11.85 -6.30
CA CYS A 123 -14.58 -13.08 -5.53
C CYS A 123 -16.02 -13.56 -5.27
N VAL A 124 -16.20 -14.88 -5.15
CA VAL A 124 -17.48 -15.53 -4.90
C VAL A 124 -17.31 -16.39 -3.64
N PRO A 125 -18.02 -16.09 -2.54
CA PRO A 125 -17.97 -16.93 -1.35
C PRO A 125 -18.42 -18.36 -1.67
N SER A 126 -17.77 -19.35 -1.05
CA SER A 126 -18.20 -20.75 -1.11
C SER A 126 -19.40 -21.04 -0.19
#